data_AF-A0A328XST8-F1
#
_entry.id   AF-A0A328XST8-F1
#
_cell.length_a   1.000
_cell.length_b   1.000
_cell.length_c   1.000
_cell.angle_alpha   90.00
_cell.angle_beta   90.00
_cell.angle_gamma   90.00
#
_symmetry.space_group_name_H-M   'P 1'
#
loop_
_entity.id
_entity.type
_entity.pdbx_description
1 polymer ?
#
loop_
_entity_poly.entity_id
_entity_poly.type
_entity_poly.pdbx_seq_one_letter_code
_entity_poly.pdbx_strand_id
1 'polypeptide(L)'
;MMRYLFPWCFLSSPSRRRPLPSALLVLSLVLALVAMPPMAVSQPAEPRPTLNTEPAAAVTLPDLRQLPAGPRRKDAFLQVLVPIVEAENSRLAARREWLMALAERDTPWTRAERERVTALCKEYALDCEPGKINALLLKRVAPVPLEMVAVQAVEESGWGTSRLARQNNNLFGMRTSGGRYQSFDSLQDAVRAYLKNLNTHRAYAELRARRAQLSAQGEVPPEALIAMLNDYATRADYQHVLLSLLRTNAERIRRYAGDTPA
;
A
#
# COMPACT_ATOMS: atom_id res chain seq x y z
N MET A 1 50.83 -18.65 -21.25
CA MET A 1 52.07 -19.13 -20.59
C MET A 1 51.89 -18.87 -19.09
N MET A 2 51.98 -19.90 -18.23
CA MET A 2 51.69 -19.91 -16.76
C MET A 2 50.30 -19.36 -16.33
N ARG A 3 49.39 -20.07 -15.65
CA ARG A 3 49.38 -21.34 -14.89
C ARG A 3 49.97 -21.30 -13.46
N TYR A 4 49.09 -21.01 -12.51
CA TYR A 4 49.02 -21.50 -11.11
C TYR A 4 47.51 -21.61 -10.80
N LEU A 5 46.89 -22.62 -10.17
CA LEU A 5 47.30 -23.85 -9.47
C LEU A 5 48.01 -23.69 -8.11
N PHE A 6 47.27 -24.03 -7.05
CA PHE A 6 47.76 -24.50 -5.75
C PHE A 6 46.76 -25.53 -5.16
N PRO A 7 47.16 -26.80 -4.96
CA PRO A 7 46.36 -27.80 -4.25
C PRO A 7 46.98 -28.14 -2.88
N TRP A 8 46.17 -28.37 -1.85
CA TRP A 8 46.58 -29.10 -0.64
C TRP A 8 45.48 -30.09 -0.22
N CYS A 9 45.90 -31.24 0.28
CA CYS A 9 45.07 -32.42 0.54
C CYS A 9 45.64 -33.19 1.76
N PHE A 10 44.87 -34.13 2.31
CA PHE A 10 45.17 -34.95 3.51
C PHE A 10 45.19 -34.16 4.85
N LEU A 11 44.93 -34.75 6.03
CA LEU A 11 44.84 -36.18 6.43
C LEU A 11 43.49 -36.55 7.10
N SER A 12 43.28 -37.86 7.31
CA SER A 12 42.07 -38.47 7.90
C SER A 12 42.35 -39.23 9.21
N SER A 13 41.34 -39.30 10.10
CA SER A 13 41.19 -40.32 11.17
C SER A 13 42.20 -40.28 12.35
N PRO A 14 41.96 -40.98 13.49
CA PRO A 14 40.96 -42.03 13.73
C PRO A 14 40.03 -41.85 14.95
N SER A 15 39.06 -42.76 15.03
CA SER A 15 38.14 -42.96 16.15
C SER A 15 38.82 -43.55 17.40
N ARG A 16 38.26 -43.27 18.58
CA ARG A 16 38.47 -44.08 19.80
C ARG A 16 37.13 -44.42 20.45
N ARG A 17 36.91 -45.71 20.70
CA ARG A 17 35.85 -46.27 21.56
C ARG A 17 36.46 -46.81 22.85
N ARG A 18 35.58 -47.16 23.81
CA ARG A 18 35.76 -47.99 25.03
C ARG A 18 35.90 -47.19 26.34
N PRO A 19 35.48 -47.75 27.50
CA PRO A 19 34.44 -48.76 27.73
C PRO A 19 33.43 -48.39 28.84
N LEU A 20 32.37 -49.19 28.98
CA LEU A 20 31.48 -49.20 30.15
C LEU A 20 32.09 -50.01 31.31
N PRO A 21 31.79 -49.63 32.56
CA PRO A 21 31.58 -50.58 33.65
C PRO A 21 30.12 -50.54 34.16
N SER A 22 29.66 -51.66 34.69
CA SER A 22 28.26 -51.91 35.06
C SER A 22 27.92 -51.60 36.53
N ALA A 23 26.62 -51.47 36.77
CA ALA A 23 25.92 -51.65 38.04
C ALA A 23 26.08 -50.57 39.14
N LEU A 24 24.98 -49.88 39.42
CA LEU A 24 24.24 -50.06 40.68
C LEU A 24 22.77 -49.62 40.49
N LEU A 25 21.83 -50.50 40.83
CA LEU A 25 20.39 -50.24 40.77
C LEU A 25 19.95 -49.58 42.08
N VAL A 26 19.49 -48.33 42.01
CA VAL A 26 18.77 -47.67 43.12
C VAL A 26 17.42 -47.21 42.57
N LEU A 27 16.36 -47.88 43.01
CA LEU A 27 14.99 -47.66 42.55
C LEU A 27 14.35 -46.49 43.32
N SER A 28 14.70 -45.25 42.96
CA SER A 28 14.02 -44.05 43.45
C SER A 28 12.77 -43.76 42.60
N LEU A 29 11.61 -44.22 43.09
CA LEU A 29 10.30 -43.95 42.50
C LEU A 29 9.94 -42.46 42.63
N VAL A 30 10.35 -41.63 41.66
CA VAL A 30 9.90 -40.24 41.56
C VAL A 30 8.53 -40.22 40.90
N LEU A 31 7.49 -39.91 41.69
CA LEU A 31 6.13 -39.77 41.21
C LEU A 31 6.02 -38.47 40.39
N ALA A 32 6.25 -38.56 39.08
CA ALA A 32 6.07 -37.44 38.16
C ALA A 32 4.57 -37.12 38.02
N LEU A 33 4.07 -36.23 38.88
CA LEU A 33 2.75 -35.64 38.73
C LEU A 33 2.76 -34.80 37.44
N VAL A 34 2.21 -35.35 36.36
CA VAL A 34 2.01 -34.59 35.12
C VAL A 34 0.92 -33.56 35.38
N ALA A 35 1.34 -32.36 35.75
CA ALA A 35 0.47 -31.19 35.83
C ALA A 35 0.00 -30.85 34.41
N MET A 36 -1.15 -31.40 34.01
CA MET A 36 -1.82 -30.96 32.80
C MET A 36 -2.16 -29.47 32.95
N PRO A 37 -1.76 -28.60 32.00
CA PRO A 37 -2.20 -27.22 32.04
C PRO A 37 -3.73 -27.18 31.94
N PRO A 38 -4.41 -26.23 32.62
CA PRO A 38 -5.85 -26.09 32.48
C PRO A 38 -6.18 -25.86 31.01
N MET A 39 -7.11 -26.66 30.47
CA MET A 39 -7.60 -26.46 29.11
C MET A 39 -8.15 -25.04 29.02
N ALA A 40 -7.51 -24.18 28.21
CA ALA A 40 -8.01 -22.86 27.94
C ALA A 40 -9.37 -23.00 27.27
N VAL A 41 -10.43 -22.68 28.00
CA VAL A 41 -11.77 -22.57 27.45
C VAL A 41 -11.72 -21.44 26.42
N SER A 42 -11.74 -21.79 25.14
CA SER A 42 -11.88 -20.81 24.07
C SER A 42 -13.18 -20.06 24.30
N GLN A 43 -13.08 -18.82 24.75
CA GLN A 43 -14.22 -17.92 24.81
C GLN A 43 -14.81 -17.84 23.38
N PRO A 44 -16.14 -17.93 23.22
CA PRO A 44 -16.76 -17.62 21.94
C PRO A 44 -16.29 -16.23 21.52
N ALA A 45 -15.76 -16.11 20.30
CA ALA A 45 -15.32 -14.82 19.79
C ALA A 45 -16.48 -13.83 19.90
N GLU A 46 -16.27 -12.71 20.59
CA GLU A 46 -17.31 -11.68 20.70
C GLU A 46 -17.78 -11.30 19.30
N PRO A 47 -19.10 -11.15 19.08
CA PRO A 47 -19.61 -10.75 17.78
C PRO A 47 -18.99 -9.40 17.42
N ARG A 48 -18.13 -9.39 16.39
CA ARG A 48 -17.51 -8.17 15.88
C ARG A 48 -18.63 -7.15 15.70
N PRO A 49 -18.48 -5.91 16.20
CA PRO A 49 -19.48 -4.88 16.00
C PRO A 49 -19.71 -4.76 14.49
N THR A 50 -20.93 -5.08 14.06
CA THR A 50 -21.33 -4.83 12.68
C THR A 50 -21.21 -3.33 12.49
N LEU A 51 -20.25 -2.91 11.66
CA LEU A 51 -20.10 -1.52 11.28
C LEU A 51 -21.38 -1.11 10.55
N ASN A 52 -22.32 -0.55 11.31
CA ASN A 52 -23.54 0.01 10.79
C ASN A 52 -23.13 1.07 9.77
N THR A 53 -23.56 0.90 8.53
CA THR A 53 -23.28 1.83 7.43
C THR A 53 -24.09 3.11 7.62
N GLU A 54 -23.77 3.89 8.66
CA GLU A 54 -23.99 5.32 8.59
C GLU A 54 -23.23 5.87 7.37
N PRO A 55 -23.80 6.85 6.64
CA PRO A 55 -23.06 7.53 5.59
C PRO A 55 -21.86 8.22 6.24
N ALA A 56 -20.65 7.69 6.00
CA ALA A 56 -19.42 8.22 6.57
C ALA A 56 -19.35 9.73 6.35
N ALA A 57 -19.41 10.50 7.43
CA ALA A 57 -19.47 11.95 7.38
C ALA A 57 -18.31 12.48 6.52
N ALA A 58 -18.61 13.42 5.61
CA ALA A 58 -17.63 13.92 4.66
C ALA A 58 -16.41 14.52 5.39
N VAL A 59 -15.32 13.76 5.43
CA VAL A 59 -14.10 14.18 6.14
C VAL A 59 -13.49 15.36 5.40
N THR A 60 -13.45 16.50 6.07
CA THR A 60 -12.83 17.74 5.59
C THR A 60 -11.57 18.03 6.42
N LEU A 61 -10.66 18.84 5.88
CA LEU A 61 -9.45 19.19 6.60
C LEU A 61 -9.76 20.29 7.65
N PRO A 62 -9.41 20.11 8.94
CA PRO A 62 -9.48 21.21 9.91
C PRO A 62 -8.52 22.34 9.52
N ASP A 63 -8.74 23.57 10.01
CA ASP A 63 -7.84 24.69 9.70
C ASP A 63 -6.51 24.58 10.45
N LEU A 64 -5.58 23.80 9.89
CA LEU A 64 -4.26 23.50 10.45
C LEU A 64 -3.38 24.73 10.71
N ARG A 65 -3.77 25.92 10.24
CA ARG A 65 -3.09 27.18 10.57
C ARG A 65 -3.25 27.56 12.05
N GLN A 66 -4.26 27.03 12.74
CA GLN A 66 -4.46 27.20 14.19
C GLN A 66 -3.35 26.52 15.01
N LEU A 67 -2.67 25.51 14.45
CA LEU A 67 -1.46 24.92 15.04
C LEU A 67 -0.23 25.69 14.55
N PRO A 68 0.80 25.99 15.37
CA PRO A 68 2.06 26.57 14.91
C PRO A 68 2.75 25.70 13.84
N ALA A 69 3.57 26.33 12.99
CA ALA A 69 4.35 25.59 12.00
C ALA A 69 5.39 24.70 12.70
N GLY A 70 5.40 23.40 12.39
CA GLY A 70 6.27 22.43 13.06
C GLY A 70 5.66 21.04 13.14
N PRO A 71 6.25 20.13 13.94
CA PRO A 71 5.85 18.72 14.03
C PRO A 71 4.35 18.51 14.25
N ARG A 72 3.74 19.20 15.24
CA ARG A 72 2.31 19.04 15.57
C ARG A 72 1.37 19.32 14.39
N ARG A 73 1.69 20.31 13.53
CA ARG A 73 0.88 20.60 12.34
C ARG A 73 1.06 19.53 11.26
N LYS A 74 2.29 19.04 11.08
CA LYS A 74 2.59 17.92 10.15
C LYS A 74 1.85 16.64 10.56
N ASP A 75 1.85 16.35 11.86
CA ASP A 75 1.19 15.21 12.47
C ASP A 75 -0.33 15.29 12.30
N ALA A 76 -0.95 16.45 12.59
CA ALA A 76 -2.38 16.66 12.37
C ALA A 76 -2.80 16.57 10.89
N PHE A 77 -1.92 16.95 9.94
CA PHE A 77 -2.17 16.75 8.51
C PHE A 77 -2.18 15.26 8.14
N LEU A 78 -1.16 14.51 8.56
CA LEU A 78 -1.00 13.10 8.22
C LEU A 78 -2.05 12.21 8.91
N GLN A 79 -2.45 12.54 10.13
CA GLN A 79 -3.53 11.85 10.86
C GLN A 79 -4.88 11.89 10.11
N VAL A 80 -5.13 12.93 9.32
CA VAL A 80 -6.32 13.02 8.46
C VAL A 80 -6.06 12.37 7.10
N LEU A 81 -4.91 12.63 6.48
CA LEU A 81 -4.64 12.19 5.11
C LEU A 81 -4.41 10.68 4.99
N VAL A 82 -3.60 10.07 5.86
CA VAL A 82 -3.11 8.71 5.66
C VAL A 82 -4.25 7.68 5.66
N PRO A 83 -5.19 7.66 6.63
CA PRO A 83 -6.30 6.71 6.61
C PRO A 83 -7.19 6.82 5.36
N ILE A 84 -7.34 8.03 4.81
CA ILE A 84 -8.09 8.28 3.57
C ILE A 84 -7.39 7.65 2.36
N VAL A 85 -6.07 7.81 2.27
CA VAL A 85 -5.25 7.22 1.19
C VAL A 85 -5.23 5.69 1.31
N GLU A 86 -5.10 5.15 2.51
CA GLU A 86 -5.17 3.71 2.76
C GLU A 86 -6.54 3.12 2.39
N ALA A 87 -7.64 3.80 2.76
CA ALA A 87 -8.99 3.36 2.41
C ALA A 87 -9.22 3.32 0.89
N GLU A 88 -8.77 4.35 0.14
CA GLU A 88 -8.86 4.33 -1.32
C GLU A 88 -7.90 3.31 -1.97
N ASN A 89 -6.69 3.12 -1.44
CA ASN A 89 -5.77 2.08 -1.91
C ASN A 89 -6.32 0.68 -1.66
N SER A 90 -6.88 0.40 -0.49
CA SER A 90 -7.54 -0.87 -0.16
C SER A 90 -8.74 -1.13 -1.07
N ARG A 91 -9.53 -0.08 -1.37
CA ARG A 91 -10.62 -0.14 -2.37
C ARG A 91 -10.09 -0.48 -3.77
N LEU A 92 -8.91 0.01 -4.16
CA LEU A 92 -8.26 -0.32 -5.43
C LEU A 92 -7.69 -1.74 -5.43
N ALA A 93 -7.09 -2.19 -4.33
CA ALA A 93 -6.55 -3.54 -4.15
C ALA A 93 -7.65 -4.59 -4.26
N ALA A 94 -8.73 -4.49 -3.46
CA ALA A 94 -9.85 -5.42 -3.49
C ALA A 94 -10.58 -5.45 -4.86
N ARG A 95 -10.61 -4.32 -5.59
CA ARG A 95 -11.10 -4.29 -6.97
C ARG A 95 -10.17 -5.01 -7.94
N ARG A 96 -8.85 -4.88 -7.77
CA ARG A 96 -7.84 -5.54 -8.60
C ARG A 96 -7.82 -7.05 -8.37
N GLU A 97 -7.82 -7.48 -7.11
CA GLU A 97 -7.89 -8.87 -6.69
C GLU A 97 -9.13 -9.56 -7.28
N TRP A 98 -10.30 -8.94 -7.15
CA TRP A 98 -11.53 -9.44 -7.76
C TRP A 98 -11.44 -9.56 -9.30
N LEU A 99 -10.78 -8.61 -9.99
CA LEU A 99 -10.54 -8.70 -11.44
C LEU A 99 -9.57 -9.83 -11.80
N MET A 100 -8.55 -10.11 -10.98
CA MET A 100 -7.59 -11.20 -11.21
C MET A 100 -8.24 -12.56 -10.97
N ALA A 101 -8.93 -12.75 -9.84
CA ALA A 101 -9.67 -13.97 -9.55
C ALA A 101 -10.78 -14.26 -10.58
N LEU A 102 -11.39 -13.23 -11.17
CA LEU A 102 -12.36 -13.38 -12.26
C LEU A 102 -11.71 -13.71 -13.62
N ALA A 103 -10.44 -13.32 -13.83
CA ALA A 103 -9.67 -13.64 -15.04
C ALA A 103 -9.16 -15.09 -15.06
N GLU A 104 -8.85 -15.65 -13.88
CA GLU A 104 -8.29 -16.99 -13.70
C GLU A 104 -9.37 -18.09 -13.63
N ARG A 105 -10.66 -17.72 -13.72
CA ARG A 105 -11.78 -18.64 -13.49
C ARG A 105 -12.31 -19.27 -14.78
N ASP A 106 -12.34 -20.60 -14.82
CA ASP A 106 -12.89 -21.37 -15.96
C ASP A 106 -14.42 -21.29 -16.11
N THR A 107 -15.15 -20.88 -15.07
CA THR A 107 -16.62 -20.84 -15.11
C THR A 107 -17.14 -19.53 -15.69
N PRO A 108 -18.18 -19.58 -16.56
CA PRO A 108 -18.76 -18.39 -17.18
C PRO A 108 -19.11 -17.30 -16.16
N TRP A 109 -18.91 -16.05 -16.55
CA TRP A 109 -19.28 -14.92 -15.71
C TRP A 109 -20.81 -14.81 -15.57
N THR A 110 -21.27 -14.37 -14.41
CA THR A 110 -22.66 -13.97 -14.18
C THR A 110 -22.96 -12.65 -14.90
N ARG A 111 -24.25 -12.30 -15.00
CA ARG A 111 -24.66 -10.99 -15.55
C ARG A 111 -24.10 -9.83 -14.72
N ALA A 112 -24.17 -9.92 -13.39
CA ALA A 112 -23.67 -8.89 -12.48
C ALA A 112 -22.14 -8.70 -12.57
N GLU A 113 -21.38 -9.78 -12.78
CA GLU A 113 -19.92 -9.70 -13.00
C GLU A 113 -19.60 -9.00 -14.32
N ARG A 114 -20.28 -9.34 -15.43
CA ARG A 114 -20.14 -8.62 -16.70
C ARG A 114 -20.45 -7.13 -16.55
N GLU A 115 -21.56 -6.80 -15.90
CA GLU A 115 -21.97 -5.40 -15.66
C GLU A 115 -20.93 -4.65 -14.82
N ARG A 116 -20.36 -5.28 -13.78
CA ARG A 116 -19.31 -4.70 -12.93
C ARG A 116 -17.98 -4.52 -13.66
N VAL A 117 -17.56 -5.47 -14.53
CA VAL A 117 -16.37 -5.29 -15.39
C VAL A 117 -16.59 -4.14 -16.37
N THR A 118 -17.73 -4.10 -17.08
CA THR A 118 -18.08 -3.02 -18.01
C THR A 118 -18.10 -1.66 -17.32
N ALA A 119 -18.67 -1.58 -16.11
CA ALA A 119 -18.67 -0.36 -15.30
C ALA A 119 -17.24 0.09 -14.95
N LEU A 120 -16.34 -0.81 -14.55
CA LEU A 120 -14.93 -0.49 -14.30
C LEU A 120 -14.21 -0.05 -15.57
N CYS A 121 -14.42 -0.71 -16.72
CA CYS A 121 -13.84 -0.30 -18.00
C CYS A 121 -14.25 1.13 -18.39
N LYS A 122 -15.55 1.46 -18.29
CA LYS A 122 -16.06 2.82 -18.48
C LYS A 122 -15.47 3.80 -17.46
N GLU A 123 -15.47 3.45 -16.18
CA GLU A 123 -14.89 4.27 -15.11
C GLU A 123 -13.42 4.59 -15.41
N TYR A 124 -12.64 3.62 -15.89
CA TYR A 124 -11.22 3.77 -16.20
C TYR A 124 -10.92 4.20 -17.64
N ALA A 125 -11.93 4.62 -18.43
CA ALA A 125 -11.78 5.06 -19.82
C ALA A 125 -11.01 4.05 -20.69
N LEU A 126 -11.50 2.81 -20.69
CA LEU A 126 -11.01 1.70 -21.51
C LEU A 126 -12.18 1.04 -22.24
N ASP A 127 -11.98 0.76 -23.52
CA ASP A 127 -12.80 -0.19 -24.25
C ASP A 127 -12.38 -1.63 -23.85
N CYS A 128 -13.36 -2.45 -23.52
CA CYS A 128 -13.15 -3.82 -23.05
C CYS A 128 -14.03 -4.78 -23.84
N GLU A 129 -13.45 -5.91 -24.24
CA GLU A 129 -14.20 -7.01 -24.82
C GLU A 129 -15.10 -7.66 -23.76
N PRO A 130 -16.39 -7.91 -24.05
CA PRO A 130 -17.27 -8.64 -23.15
C PRO A 130 -16.70 -10.02 -22.78
N GLY A 131 -16.69 -10.35 -21.49
CA GLY A 131 -16.22 -11.65 -21.00
C GLY A 131 -14.70 -11.82 -20.93
N LYS A 132 -13.90 -10.76 -21.12
CA LYS A 132 -12.44 -10.79 -20.94
C LYS A 132 -11.94 -9.67 -20.05
N ILE A 133 -10.93 -9.94 -19.23
CA ILE A 133 -10.26 -8.92 -18.41
C ILE A 133 -9.13 -8.31 -19.23
N ASN A 134 -9.26 -7.03 -19.58
CA ASN A 134 -8.24 -6.29 -20.31
C ASN A 134 -7.00 -6.09 -19.41
N ALA A 135 -5.81 -6.46 -19.88
CA ALA A 135 -4.55 -6.27 -19.14
C ALA A 135 -4.28 -4.78 -18.80
N LEU A 136 -4.76 -3.84 -19.62
CA LEU A 136 -4.73 -2.41 -19.31
C LEU A 136 -5.66 -2.06 -18.14
N LEU A 137 -6.81 -2.72 -17.99
CA LEU A 137 -7.71 -2.50 -16.86
C LEU A 137 -6.99 -2.86 -15.56
N LEU A 138 -6.30 -4.00 -15.51
CA LEU A 138 -5.47 -4.37 -14.36
C LEU A 138 -4.38 -3.30 -14.10
N LYS A 139 -3.66 -2.81 -15.12
CA LYS A 139 -2.64 -1.75 -14.94
C LYS A 139 -3.22 -0.42 -14.42
N ARG A 140 -4.49 -0.11 -14.72
CA ARG A 140 -5.19 1.09 -14.24
C ARG A 140 -5.86 0.89 -12.87
N VAL A 141 -6.45 -0.28 -12.60
CA VAL A 141 -7.02 -0.65 -11.29
C VAL A 141 -5.90 -1.21 -10.41
N ALA A 142 -5.11 -0.32 -9.80
CA ALA A 142 -4.07 -0.70 -8.85
C ALA A 142 -3.81 0.43 -7.82
N PRO A 143 -3.40 0.09 -6.58
CA PRO A 143 -2.96 1.05 -5.56
C PRO A 143 -1.77 1.91 -6.01
N VAL A 144 -1.52 3.02 -5.31
CA VAL A 144 -0.31 3.86 -5.45
C VAL A 144 0.38 3.91 -4.08
N PRO A 145 1.72 3.80 -3.98
CA PRO A 145 2.43 3.83 -2.70
C PRO A 145 2.00 5.01 -1.81
N LEU A 146 1.70 4.72 -0.54
CA LEU A 146 1.17 5.69 0.42
C LEU A 146 2.08 6.92 0.53
N GLU A 147 3.37 6.71 0.71
CA GLU A 147 4.31 7.81 0.95
C GLU A 147 4.44 8.72 -0.27
N MET A 148 4.34 8.19 -1.50
CA MET A 148 4.31 8.99 -2.74
C MET A 148 3.10 9.95 -2.74
N VAL A 149 1.90 9.43 -2.48
CA VAL A 149 0.67 10.23 -2.42
C VAL A 149 0.78 11.28 -1.30
N ALA A 150 1.33 10.90 -0.15
CA ALA A 150 1.50 11.79 0.98
C ALA A 150 2.49 12.94 0.70
N VAL A 151 3.65 12.68 0.08
CA VAL A 151 4.60 13.77 -0.23
C VAL A 151 4.10 14.71 -1.32
N GLN A 152 3.33 14.22 -2.29
CA GLN A 152 2.66 15.08 -3.26
C GLN A 152 1.58 15.93 -2.60
N ALA A 153 0.72 15.35 -1.75
CA ALA A 153 -0.24 16.12 -0.97
C ALA A 153 0.45 17.19 -0.10
N VAL A 154 1.60 16.89 0.51
CA VAL A 154 2.39 17.85 1.29
C VAL A 154 2.85 19.04 0.46
N GLU A 155 3.46 18.80 -0.70
CA GLU A 155 3.96 19.84 -1.62
C GLU A 155 2.82 20.71 -2.17
N GLU A 156 1.81 20.07 -2.77
CA GLU A 156 0.70 20.77 -3.45
C GLU A 156 -0.21 21.57 -2.49
N SER A 157 -0.35 21.11 -1.24
CA SER A 157 -1.21 21.78 -0.23
C SER A 157 -0.47 22.62 0.79
N GLY A 158 0.87 22.57 0.82
CA GLY A 158 1.68 23.19 1.87
C GLY A 158 1.29 22.68 3.27
N TRP A 159 1.33 21.36 3.47
CA TRP A 159 0.82 20.68 4.67
C TRP A 159 -0.65 21.06 5.00
N GLY A 160 -1.50 21.09 3.98
CA GLY A 160 -2.93 21.36 4.10
C GLY A 160 -3.30 22.83 4.38
N THR A 161 -2.33 23.74 4.43
CA THR A 161 -2.60 25.15 4.79
C THR A 161 -3.05 26.02 3.63
N SER A 162 -2.87 25.56 2.38
CA SER A 162 -3.23 26.32 1.17
C SER A 162 -4.72 26.69 1.13
N ARG A 163 -5.04 27.76 0.39
CA ARG A 163 -6.43 28.20 0.21
C ARG A 163 -7.29 27.11 -0.43
N LEU A 164 -6.75 26.39 -1.42
CA LEU A 164 -7.45 25.32 -2.15
C LEU A 164 -7.68 24.09 -1.26
N ALA A 165 -6.71 23.71 -0.43
CA ALA A 165 -6.87 22.62 0.53
C ALA A 165 -8.05 22.87 1.48
N ARG A 166 -8.15 24.09 2.02
CA ARG A 166 -9.16 24.45 3.04
C ARG A 166 -10.52 24.86 2.48
N GLN A 167 -10.61 25.45 1.28
CA GLN A 167 -11.87 25.94 0.71
C GLN A 167 -12.49 25.00 -0.34
N ASN A 168 -11.69 24.09 -0.90
CA ASN A 168 -12.09 23.24 -2.02
C ASN A 168 -11.86 21.74 -1.75
N ASN A 169 -11.38 21.37 -0.54
CA ASN A 169 -10.84 20.03 -0.22
C ASN A 169 -9.75 19.55 -1.21
N ASN A 170 -9.13 20.47 -1.96
CA ASN A 170 -8.28 20.14 -3.10
C ASN A 170 -6.81 20.16 -2.70
N LEU A 171 -6.34 19.04 -2.15
CA LEU A 171 -4.97 18.86 -1.68
C LEU A 171 -3.91 18.78 -2.80
N PHE A 172 -4.31 18.48 -4.03
CA PHE A 172 -3.41 18.10 -5.13
C PHE A 172 -3.41 19.12 -6.29
N GLY A 173 -3.97 20.31 -6.08
CA GLY A 173 -4.04 21.37 -7.12
C GLY A 173 -4.88 20.99 -8.35
N MET A 174 -5.75 19.97 -8.27
CA MET A 174 -6.44 19.41 -9.42
C MET A 174 -7.33 20.45 -10.13
N ARG A 175 -7.31 20.41 -11.47
CA ARG A 175 -8.03 21.34 -12.35
C ARG A 175 -9.06 20.59 -13.19
N THR A 176 -10.15 21.27 -13.59
CA THR A 176 -11.09 20.78 -14.60
C THR A 176 -10.45 20.85 -15.99
N SER A 177 -11.09 20.23 -16.99
CA SER A 177 -10.73 20.40 -18.40
C SER A 177 -10.71 21.87 -18.86
N GLY A 178 -11.58 22.71 -18.29
CA GLY A 178 -11.59 24.17 -18.48
C GLY A 178 -10.55 24.94 -17.64
N GLY A 179 -9.57 24.27 -17.04
CA GLY A 179 -8.44 24.90 -16.33
C GLY A 179 -8.78 25.54 -14.97
N ARG A 180 -10.02 25.45 -14.48
CA ARG A 180 -10.43 25.94 -13.15
C ARG A 180 -10.06 24.93 -12.07
N TYR A 181 -9.67 25.37 -10.87
CA TYR A 181 -9.47 24.43 -9.76
C TYR A 181 -10.77 23.70 -9.41
N GLN A 182 -10.67 22.40 -9.17
CA GLN A 182 -11.79 21.57 -8.73
C GLN A 182 -12.10 21.85 -7.25
N SER A 183 -13.36 21.61 -6.88
CA SER A 183 -13.81 21.47 -5.49
C SER A 183 -14.36 20.07 -5.28
N PHE A 184 -14.13 19.51 -4.09
CA PHE A 184 -14.60 18.19 -3.70
C PHE A 184 -15.43 18.29 -2.43
N ASP A 185 -16.48 17.47 -2.33
CA ASP A 185 -17.36 17.46 -1.17
C ASP A 185 -16.64 16.93 0.08
N SER A 186 -15.64 16.06 -0.11
CA SER A 186 -14.78 15.52 0.93
C SER A 186 -13.32 15.38 0.48
N LEU A 187 -12.40 15.21 1.44
CA LEU A 187 -11.02 14.79 1.16
C LEU A 187 -10.95 13.39 0.54
N GLN A 188 -11.90 12.50 0.87
CA GLN A 188 -11.99 11.16 0.27
C GLN A 188 -12.20 11.25 -1.25
N ASP A 189 -13.08 12.15 -1.70
CA ASP A 189 -13.35 12.35 -3.12
C ASP A 189 -12.17 13.02 -3.84
N ALA A 190 -11.46 13.93 -3.17
CA ALA A 190 -10.22 14.51 -3.68
C ALA A 190 -9.11 13.45 -3.87
N VAL A 191 -8.87 12.60 -2.86
CA VAL A 191 -7.89 11.51 -2.95
C VAL A 191 -8.31 10.48 -4.00
N ARG A 192 -9.60 10.13 -4.06
CA ARG A 192 -10.16 9.23 -5.08
C ARG A 192 -9.95 9.78 -6.50
N ALA A 193 -10.27 11.04 -6.74
CA ALA A 193 -10.08 11.69 -8.05
C ALA A 193 -8.60 11.82 -8.43
N TYR A 194 -7.73 12.09 -7.45
CA TYR A 194 -6.29 12.16 -7.65
C TYR A 194 -5.69 10.79 -8.02
N LEU A 195 -5.97 9.75 -7.24
CA LEU A 195 -5.55 8.37 -7.55
C LEU A 195 -6.11 7.93 -8.90
N LYS A 196 -7.35 8.31 -9.21
CA LYS A 196 -7.97 8.07 -10.52
C LYS A 196 -7.19 8.73 -11.65
N ASN A 197 -6.78 9.99 -11.49
CA ASN A 197 -5.99 10.73 -12.48
C ASN A 197 -4.65 10.04 -12.78
N LEU A 198 -3.89 9.67 -11.73
CA LEU A 198 -2.66 8.86 -11.89
C LEU A 198 -2.95 7.52 -12.60
N ASN A 199 -4.10 6.92 -12.30
CA ASN A 199 -4.52 5.64 -12.85
C ASN A 199 -5.12 5.69 -14.28
N THR A 200 -5.47 6.86 -14.84
CA THR A 200 -6.08 6.95 -16.19
C THR A 200 -5.36 7.90 -17.16
N HIS A 201 -4.88 9.06 -16.71
CA HIS A 201 -4.43 10.12 -17.60
C HIS A 201 -3.19 9.71 -18.41
N ARG A 202 -3.10 10.16 -19.66
CA ARG A 202 -2.07 9.71 -20.62
C ARG A 202 -0.64 9.97 -20.17
N ALA A 203 -0.40 11.11 -19.51
CA ALA A 203 0.90 11.52 -18.96
C ALA A 203 1.50 10.49 -17.98
N TYR A 204 0.66 9.77 -17.23
CA TYR A 204 1.11 8.77 -16.24
C TYR A 204 1.17 7.36 -16.82
N ALA A 205 1.24 7.21 -18.15
CA ALA A 205 1.35 5.89 -18.80
C ALA A 205 2.62 5.15 -18.38
N GLU A 206 3.77 5.82 -18.37
CA GLU A 206 5.05 5.24 -17.96
C GLU A 206 5.06 4.89 -16.47
N LEU A 207 4.52 5.77 -15.62
CA LEU A 207 4.34 5.51 -14.18
C LEU A 207 3.53 4.25 -13.93
N ARG A 208 2.40 4.05 -14.62
CA ARG A 208 1.59 2.83 -14.52
C ARG A 208 2.32 1.59 -15.06
N ALA A 209 3.10 1.73 -16.13
CA ALA A 209 3.90 0.64 -16.67
C ALA A 209 5.01 0.21 -15.69
N ARG A 210 5.75 1.18 -15.13
CA ARG A 210 6.78 0.94 -14.12
C ARG A 210 6.20 0.33 -12.84
N ARG A 211 5.06 0.83 -12.35
CA ARG A 211 4.33 0.23 -11.22
C ARG A 211 3.94 -1.22 -11.50
N ALA A 212 3.43 -1.53 -12.69
CA ALA A 212 3.03 -2.89 -13.03
C ALA A 212 4.24 -3.85 -13.12
N GLN A 213 5.39 -3.37 -13.60
CA GLN A 213 6.65 -4.13 -13.59
C GLN A 213 7.12 -4.42 -12.16
N LEU A 214 7.19 -3.38 -11.31
CA LEU A 214 7.63 -3.48 -9.91
C LEU A 214 6.70 -4.36 -9.08
N SER A 215 5.38 -4.21 -9.24
CA SER A 215 4.39 -5.05 -8.55
C SER A 215 4.51 -6.53 -8.90
N ALA A 216 4.95 -6.88 -10.12
CA ALA A 216 5.24 -8.27 -10.50
C ALA A 216 6.55 -8.81 -9.89
N GLN A 217 7.36 -7.95 -9.26
CA GLN A 217 8.59 -8.29 -8.52
C GLN A 217 8.35 -8.31 -7.00
N GLY A 218 7.13 -8.03 -6.52
CA GLY A 218 6.72 -8.13 -5.11
C GLY A 218 6.72 -6.81 -4.32
N GLU A 219 7.30 -5.73 -4.84
CA GLU A 219 7.37 -4.44 -4.14
C GLU A 219 7.23 -3.26 -5.11
N VAL A 220 6.64 -2.14 -4.67
CA VAL A 220 6.59 -0.88 -5.44
C VAL A 220 7.18 0.27 -4.62
N PRO A 221 8.51 0.46 -4.65
CA PRO A 221 9.16 1.55 -3.92
C PRO A 221 8.63 2.94 -4.36
N PRO A 222 8.25 3.84 -3.44
CA PRO A 222 7.69 5.15 -3.78
C PRO A 222 8.67 6.00 -4.59
N GLU A 223 9.98 5.94 -4.32
CA GLU A 223 11.04 6.63 -5.07
C GLU A 223 11.00 6.28 -6.56
N ALA A 224 10.78 5.01 -6.87
CA ALA A 224 10.78 4.50 -8.24
C ALA A 224 9.56 4.94 -9.06
N LEU A 225 8.47 5.38 -8.41
CA LEU A 225 7.33 6.02 -9.09
C LEU A 225 7.42 7.55 -9.08
N ILE A 226 8.02 8.16 -8.05
CA ILE A 226 8.30 9.61 -8.02
C ILE A 226 9.21 10.00 -9.20
N ALA A 227 10.20 9.17 -9.53
CA ALA A 227 11.06 9.36 -10.71
C ALA A 227 10.31 9.35 -12.07
N MET A 228 9.04 8.90 -12.10
CA MET A 228 8.21 8.86 -13.31
C MET A 228 7.24 10.06 -13.42
N LEU A 229 7.31 11.04 -12.51
CA LEU A 229 6.42 12.21 -12.46
C LEU A 229 6.85 13.35 -13.40
N ASN A 230 7.50 13.05 -14.53
CA ASN A 230 8.04 14.03 -15.48
C ASN A 230 7.00 15.08 -15.93
N ASP A 231 5.77 14.62 -16.19
CA ASP A 231 4.67 15.44 -16.71
C ASP A 231 3.77 16.05 -15.62
N TYR A 232 4.06 15.85 -14.33
CA TYR A 232 3.18 16.33 -13.25
C TYR A 232 3.25 17.85 -13.06
N ALA A 233 4.47 18.40 -13.10
CA ALA A 233 4.74 19.81 -12.87
C ALA A 233 5.71 20.35 -13.92
N THR A 234 5.58 21.64 -14.27
CA THR A 234 6.52 22.33 -15.18
C THR A 234 7.86 22.69 -14.52
N ARG A 235 8.07 22.32 -13.25
CA ARG A 235 9.24 22.66 -12.43
C ARG A 235 10.25 21.50 -12.47
N ALA A 236 11.43 21.75 -13.03
CA ALA A 236 12.43 20.70 -13.30
C ALA A 236 13.00 19.99 -12.04
N ASP A 237 12.88 20.59 -10.85
CA ASP A 237 13.32 20.01 -9.58
C ASP A 237 12.22 19.21 -8.85
N TYR A 238 11.00 19.11 -9.39
CA TYR A 238 9.83 18.61 -8.68
C TYR A 238 10.05 17.23 -8.05
N GLN A 239 10.65 16.31 -8.81
CA GLN A 239 10.99 14.96 -8.35
C GLN A 239 12.01 14.99 -7.21
N HIS A 240 13.04 15.86 -7.28
CA HIS A 240 14.03 16.03 -6.21
C HIS A 240 13.39 16.58 -4.93
N VAL A 241 12.43 17.49 -5.05
CA VAL A 241 11.67 18.03 -3.90
C VAL A 241 10.84 16.92 -3.24
N LEU A 242 10.10 16.13 -4.02
CA LEU A 242 9.33 14.99 -3.49
C LEU A 242 10.22 13.93 -2.84
N LEU A 243 11.36 13.57 -3.45
CA LEU A 243 12.33 12.64 -2.85
C LEU A 243 12.93 13.21 -1.55
N SER A 244 13.13 14.53 -1.46
CA SER A 244 13.60 15.19 -0.23
C SER A 244 12.54 15.17 0.87
N LEU A 245 11.28 15.43 0.53
CA LEU A 245 10.14 15.30 1.45
C LEU A 245 9.98 13.85 1.92
N LEU A 246 10.16 12.87 1.03
CA LEU A 246 10.08 11.44 1.36
C LEU A 246 11.16 11.05 2.37
N ARG A 247 12.44 11.30 2.06
CA ARG A 247 13.58 11.00 2.95
C ARG A 247 13.44 11.63 4.35
N THR A 248 12.80 12.80 4.45
CA THR A 248 12.67 13.53 5.73
C THR A 248 11.37 13.28 6.48
N ASN A 249 10.39 12.59 5.88
CA ASN A 249 9.07 12.38 6.51
C ASN A 249 8.51 10.94 6.38
N ALA A 250 9.18 9.99 5.71
CA ALA A 250 8.70 8.61 5.56
C ALA A 250 8.27 7.95 6.88
N GLU A 251 9.14 7.96 7.90
CA GLU A 251 8.83 7.44 9.25
C GLU A 251 7.69 8.18 9.96
N ARG A 252 7.48 9.46 9.63
CA ARG A 252 6.32 10.23 10.14
C ARG A 252 5.03 9.82 9.43
N ILE A 253 5.08 9.54 8.13
CA ILE A 253 3.94 9.07 7.33
C ILE A 253 3.52 7.68 7.81
N ARG A 254 4.47 6.74 7.92
CA ARG A 254 4.23 5.35 8.34
C ARG A 254 3.63 5.22 9.74
N ARG A 255 3.91 6.16 10.66
CA ARG A 255 3.28 6.19 11.99
C ARG A 255 1.75 6.34 11.94
N TYR A 256 1.21 6.91 10.87
CA TYR A 256 -0.23 7.08 10.68
C TYR A 256 -0.84 6.02 9.75
N ALA A 257 -0.02 5.13 9.19
CA ALA A 257 -0.51 3.96 8.47
C ALA A 257 -1.07 2.95 9.48
N GLY A 258 -2.15 2.27 9.11
CA GLY A 258 -2.62 1.11 9.88
C GLY A 258 -1.71 -0.11 9.66
N ASP A 259 -1.90 -1.15 10.47
CA ASP A 259 -1.26 -2.47 10.26
C ASP A 259 -1.85 -3.23 9.06
N THR A 260 -2.00 -2.55 7.91
CA THR A 260 -2.41 -3.17 6.65
C THR A 260 -1.16 -3.74 5.98
N PRO A 261 -1.01 -5.07 5.86
CA PRO A 261 0.15 -5.65 5.18
C PRO A 261 0.18 -5.23 3.71
N ALA A 262 1.40 -5.00 3.20
CA ALA A 262 1.69 -4.58 1.83
C ALA A 262 1.42 -5.66 0.77
#